data_AF-A0A1G1T9P2-F1
#
_entry.id   AF-A0A1G1T9P2-F1
#
_cell.length_a   1.000
_cell.length_b   1.000
_cell.length_c   1.000
_cell.angle_alpha   90.00
_cell.angle_beta   90.00
_cell.angle_gamma   90.00
#
_symmetry.space_group_name_H-M   'P 1'
#
loop_
_entity.id
_entity.type
_entity.pdbx_description
1 polymer ?
#
loop_
_entity_poly.entity_id
_entity_poly.type
_entity_poly.pdbx_seq_one_letter_code
_entity_poly.pdbx_strand_id
1 'polypeptide(L)'
;MATPVLRRLRDLTDFEVADDNPDVRGWAVRGSDGRALGSVYELIVEPDALKVRYLDVELDARFQRGPHDNHILLPIGVASLDADDDNVFVPALNAETVLEYPPYSEIQITRDYEEAMLRALGLSAGTDEQFYEQNSYDAGAFYRRGR
;
A
#
# COMPACT_ATOMS: atom_id res chain seq x y z
N MET A 1 -19.51 -9.16 11.64
CA MET A 1 -19.44 -8.23 10.49
C MET A 1 -18.60 -8.88 9.41
N ALA A 2 -18.92 -8.67 8.14
CA ALA A 2 -18.18 -9.29 7.05
C ALA A 2 -16.83 -8.58 6.89
N THR A 3 -15.73 -9.32 6.96
CA THR A 3 -14.42 -8.82 6.49
C THR A 3 -14.58 -8.45 5.02
N PRO A 4 -14.22 -7.22 4.60
CA PRO A 4 -14.36 -6.85 3.21
C PRO A 4 -13.50 -7.75 2.33
N VAL A 5 -14.04 -8.06 1.15
CA VAL A 5 -13.35 -8.91 0.19
C VAL A 5 -12.33 -8.05 -0.55
N LEU A 6 -11.06 -8.25 -0.25
CA LEU A 6 -9.95 -7.58 -0.92
C LEU A 6 -9.50 -8.39 -2.13
N ARG A 7 -9.25 -7.71 -3.25
CA ARG A 7 -8.83 -8.30 -4.52
C ARG A 7 -7.74 -7.47 -5.17
N ARG A 8 -6.90 -8.11 -5.98
CA ARG A 8 -5.95 -7.41 -6.84
C ARG A 8 -6.69 -6.78 -8.00
N LEU A 9 -6.31 -5.57 -8.37
CA LEU A 9 -6.94 -4.90 -9.50
C LEU A 9 -6.76 -5.70 -10.80
N ARG A 10 -5.60 -6.31 -11.05
CA ARG A 10 -5.38 -7.14 -12.25
C ARG A 10 -6.30 -8.35 -12.38
N ASP A 11 -6.83 -8.85 -11.27
CA ASP A 11 -7.72 -10.01 -11.26
C ASP A 11 -9.18 -9.63 -11.58
N LEU A 12 -9.46 -8.32 -11.66
CA LEU A 12 -10.78 -7.75 -11.89
C LEU A 12 -10.87 -7.13 -13.29
N THR A 13 -11.37 -7.90 -14.25
CA THR A 13 -11.42 -7.47 -15.67
C THR A 13 -12.35 -6.29 -15.93
N ASP A 14 -13.32 -6.07 -15.05
CA ASP A 14 -14.33 -5.01 -15.19
C ASP A 14 -13.97 -3.73 -14.39
N PHE A 15 -12.77 -3.68 -13.79
CA PHE A 15 -12.34 -2.59 -12.93
C PHE A 15 -11.04 -1.97 -13.44
N GLU A 16 -10.99 -0.65 -13.41
CA GLU A 16 -9.83 0.15 -13.76
C GLU A 16 -9.63 1.29 -12.75
N VAL A 17 -8.43 1.88 -12.76
CA VAL A 17 -8.19 3.12 -12.02
C VAL A 17 -9.02 4.22 -12.68
N ALA A 18 -9.73 5.03 -11.88
CA ALA A 18 -10.57 6.10 -12.42
C ALA A 18 -9.74 7.10 -13.25
N ASP A 19 -10.28 7.59 -14.35
CA ASP A 19 -9.59 8.44 -15.35
C ASP A 19 -8.89 9.67 -14.76
N ASP A 20 -9.40 10.21 -13.66
CA ASP A 20 -8.85 11.38 -12.96
C ASP A 20 -7.68 11.06 -12.03
N ASN A 21 -7.34 9.78 -11.85
CA ASN A 21 -6.29 9.30 -10.97
C ASN A 21 -5.22 8.55 -11.77
N PRO A 22 -3.92 8.89 -11.61
CA PRO A 22 -2.86 8.17 -12.28
C PRO A 22 -2.79 6.72 -11.80
N ASP A 23 -2.56 5.79 -12.73
CA ASP A 23 -2.20 4.42 -12.39
C ASP A 23 -0.74 4.38 -11.93
N VAL A 24 -0.55 4.25 -10.62
CA VAL A 24 0.77 4.29 -9.97
C VAL A 24 1.53 2.95 -10.04
N ARG A 25 0.98 1.92 -10.69
CA ARG A 25 1.69 0.65 -10.85
C ARG A 25 2.97 0.87 -11.67
N GLY A 26 4.08 0.31 -11.17
CA GLY A 26 5.42 0.50 -11.71
C GLY A 26 6.17 1.73 -11.20
N TRP A 27 5.53 2.62 -10.42
CA TRP A 27 6.17 3.82 -9.89
C TRP A 27 7.18 3.51 -8.79
N ALA A 28 8.20 4.35 -8.67
CA ALA A 28 9.25 4.18 -7.68
C ALA A 28 8.75 4.54 -6.28
N VAL A 29 8.89 3.62 -5.33
CA VAL A 29 8.53 3.86 -3.93
C VAL A 29 9.75 4.37 -3.18
N ARG A 30 9.63 5.54 -2.54
CA ARG A 30 10.71 6.23 -1.82
C ARG A 30 10.38 6.38 -0.34
N GLY A 31 11.38 6.12 0.49
CA GLY A 31 11.28 6.31 1.94
C GLY A 31 11.43 7.77 2.37
N SER A 32 11.36 8.00 3.68
CA SER A 32 11.60 9.29 4.35
C SER A 32 12.97 9.91 4.09
N ASP A 33 13.97 9.10 3.75
CA ASP A 33 15.32 9.53 3.39
C ASP A 33 15.47 9.83 1.89
N GLY A 34 14.38 9.77 1.12
CA GLY A 34 14.34 9.98 -0.33
C GLY A 34 14.93 8.83 -1.15
N ARG A 35 15.44 7.78 -0.50
CA ARG A 35 15.99 6.61 -1.19
C ARG A 35 14.86 5.73 -1.69
N ALA A 36 15.04 5.16 -2.88
CA ALA A 36 14.16 4.13 -3.38
C ALA A 36 14.17 2.93 -2.41
N LEU A 37 13.00 2.37 -2.18
CA LEU A 37 12.78 1.14 -1.43
C LEU A 37 12.39 -0.01 -2.38
N GLY A 38 11.77 0.32 -3.50
CA GLY A 38 11.23 -0.62 -4.47
C GLY A 38 10.30 0.07 -5.46
N SER A 39 9.30 -0.65 -5.95
CA SER A 39 8.28 -0.13 -6.86
C SER A 39 6.89 -0.68 -6.54
N VAL A 40 5.85 0.07 -6.94
CA VAL A 40 4.47 -0.40 -6.79
C VAL A 40 4.25 -1.56 -7.77
N TYR A 41 3.96 -2.75 -7.25
CA TYR A 41 3.70 -3.93 -8.05
C TYR A 41 2.21 -4.07 -8.41
N GLU A 42 1.33 -3.82 -7.45
CA GLU A 42 -0.11 -4.00 -7.63
C GLU A 42 -0.94 -3.10 -6.69
N LEU A 43 -2.20 -2.85 -7.07
CA LEU A 43 -3.20 -2.22 -6.22
C LEU A 43 -4.16 -3.27 -5.66
N ILE A 44 -4.38 -3.25 -4.35
CA ILE A 44 -5.42 -4.05 -3.70
C ILE A 44 -6.63 -3.18 -3.46
N VAL A 45 -7.76 -3.64 -3.97
CA VAL A 45 -9.03 -2.93 -3.96
C VAL A 45 -10.08 -3.70 -3.17
N GLU A 46 -11.07 -2.96 -2.69
CA GLU A 46 -12.33 -3.46 -2.19
C GLU A 46 -13.40 -3.21 -3.26
N PRO A 47 -13.79 -4.23 -4.06
CA PRO A 47 -14.70 -4.07 -5.19
C PRO A 47 -16.07 -3.54 -4.77
N ASP A 48 -16.59 -4.01 -3.63
CA ASP A 48 -17.90 -3.60 -3.12
C ASP A 48 -17.96 -2.10 -2.77
N ALA A 49 -16.82 -1.52 -2.39
CA ALA A 49 -16.71 -0.11 -2.03
C ALA A 49 -16.11 0.76 -3.15
N LEU A 50 -15.68 0.18 -4.27
CA LEU A 50 -14.95 0.85 -5.36
C LEU A 50 -13.75 1.67 -4.87
N LYS A 51 -13.00 1.13 -3.90
CA LYS A 51 -11.87 1.82 -3.26
C LYS A 51 -10.59 1.01 -3.36
N VAL A 52 -9.50 1.70 -3.71
CA VAL A 52 -8.16 1.19 -3.47
C VAL A 52 -7.88 1.27 -1.97
N ARG A 53 -7.47 0.17 -1.36
CA ARG A 53 -7.15 0.09 0.07
C ARG A 53 -5.64 0.02 0.30
N TYR A 54 -4.93 -0.70 -0.56
CA TYR A 54 -3.50 -0.93 -0.40
C TYR A 54 -2.69 -0.81 -1.68
N LEU A 55 -1.42 -0.47 -1.49
CA LEU A 55 -0.34 -0.64 -2.46
C LEU A 55 0.42 -1.92 -2.09
N ASP A 56 0.55 -2.83 -3.04
CA ASP A 56 1.50 -3.94 -2.99
C ASP A 56 2.82 -3.44 -3.58
N VAL A 57 3.87 -3.41 -2.77
CA VAL A 57 5.18 -2.87 -3.13
C VAL A 57 6.18 -4.02 -3.20
N GLU A 58 6.77 -4.20 -4.38
CA GLU A 58 7.93 -5.07 -4.56
C GLU A 58 9.18 -4.30 -4.15
N LEU A 59 9.89 -4.79 -3.13
CA LEU A 59 11.11 -4.19 -2.63
C LEU A 59 12.31 -4.46 -3.55
N ASP A 60 13.31 -3.57 -3.50
CA ASP A 60 14.58 -3.83 -4.17
C ASP A 60 15.28 -5.07 -3.58
N ALA A 61 16.04 -5.80 -4.41
CA ALA A 61 16.76 -7.02 -4.01
C ALA A 61 17.67 -6.86 -2.77
N ARG A 62 18.16 -5.64 -2.48
CA ARG A 62 18.95 -5.35 -1.27
C ARG A 62 18.16 -5.45 0.04
N PHE A 63 16.83 -5.39 -0.03
CA PHE A 63 15.91 -5.56 1.10
C PHE A 63 15.29 -6.96 1.15
N GLN A 64 15.64 -7.82 0.19
CA GLN A 64 15.14 -9.18 0.12
C GLN A 64 15.62 -9.99 1.33
N ARG A 65 14.67 -10.48 2.13
CA ARG A 65 14.95 -11.29 3.34
C ARG A 65 14.89 -12.79 3.06
N GLY A 66 14.24 -13.18 1.97
CA GLY A 66 14.10 -14.57 1.54
C GLY A 66 13.65 -14.68 0.08
N PRO A 67 13.66 -15.89 -0.51
CA PRO A 67 13.33 -16.11 -1.92
C PRO A 67 11.88 -15.77 -2.29
N HIS A 68 10.99 -15.61 -1.30
CA HIS A 68 9.56 -15.34 -1.50
C HIS A 68 9.04 -14.11 -0.73
N ASP A 69 9.91 -13.40 0.01
CA ASP A 69 9.52 -12.34 0.95
C ASP A 69 9.96 -10.96 0.46
N ASN A 70 9.61 -10.62 -0.79
CA ASN A 70 10.02 -9.35 -1.40
C ASN A 70 8.90 -8.30 -1.44
N HIS A 71 7.69 -8.66 -1.05
CA HIS A 71 6.54 -7.76 -1.12
C HIS A 71 6.18 -7.22 0.26
N ILE A 72 5.73 -5.97 0.31
CA ILE A 72 5.10 -5.37 1.49
C ILE A 72 3.78 -4.73 1.09
N LEU A 73 2.85 -4.68 2.04
CA LEU A 73 1.58 -4.02 1.86
C LEU A 73 1.55 -2.67 2.58
N LEU A 74 1.10 -1.63 1.89
CA LEU A 74 0.99 -0.28 2.44
C LEU A 74 -0.46 0.22 2.32
N PRO A 75 -1.07 0.72 3.40
CA PRO A 75 -2.33 1.45 3.30
C PRO A 75 -2.17 2.66 2.38
N ILE A 76 -3.08 2.86 1.43
CA ILE A 76 -2.91 3.91 0.41
C ILE A 76 -2.74 5.32 1.01
N GLY A 77 -3.40 5.63 2.12
CA GLY A 77 -3.40 6.94 2.75
C GLY A 77 -2.12 7.28 3.54
N VAL A 78 -1.23 6.31 3.76
CA VAL A 78 0.10 6.57 4.38
C VAL A 78 1.15 6.98 3.35
N ALA A 79 0.83 6.81 2.06
CA ALA A 79 1.66 7.22 0.97
C ALA A 79 1.20 8.58 0.42
N SER A 80 2.07 9.22 -0.34
CA SER A 80 1.74 10.38 -1.18
C SER A 80 2.41 10.22 -2.52
N LEU A 81 1.73 10.60 -3.60
CA LEU A 81 2.28 10.52 -4.94
C LEU A 81 2.90 11.84 -5.38
N ASP A 82 3.85 11.73 -6.29
CA ASP A 82 4.41 12.78 -7.11
C ASP A 82 4.29 12.31 -8.56
N ALA A 83 3.31 12.90 -9.27
CA ALA A 83 2.93 12.48 -10.61
C ALA A 83 3.85 13.02 -11.70
N ASP A 84 4.65 14.05 -11.40
CA ASP A 84 5.56 14.63 -12.39
C ASP A 84 6.78 13.72 -12.61
N ASP A 85 7.25 13.05 -11.54
CA ASP A 85 8.44 12.19 -11.55
C ASP A 85 8.14 10.70 -11.29
N ASP A 86 6.88 10.26 -11.39
CA ASP A 86 6.41 8.89 -11.18
C ASP A 86 6.91 8.28 -9.83
N ASN A 87 6.79 9.04 -8.74
CA ASN A 87 7.23 8.61 -7.41
C ASN A 87 6.05 8.44 -6.43
N VAL A 88 6.18 7.46 -5.55
CA VAL A 88 5.33 7.28 -4.37
C VAL A 88 6.20 7.41 -3.13
N PHE A 89 5.92 8.39 -2.30
CA PHE A 89 6.63 8.65 -1.05
C PHE A 89 5.92 8.01 0.14
N VAL A 90 6.70 7.35 0.99
CA VAL A 90 6.25 6.68 2.20
C VAL A 90 7.09 7.19 3.38
N PRO A 91 6.72 8.33 3.98
CA PRO A 91 7.52 8.99 5.02
C PRO A 91 7.60 8.18 6.33
N ALA A 92 6.77 7.16 6.51
CA ALA A 92 6.84 6.28 7.66
C ALA A 92 7.97 5.24 7.56
N LEU A 93 8.52 5.00 6.36
CA LEU A 93 9.53 3.97 6.12
C LEU A 93 10.88 4.55 5.69
N ASN A 94 11.95 3.80 5.96
CA ASN A 94 13.29 4.01 5.42
C ASN A 94 13.98 2.65 5.23
N ALA A 95 15.23 2.67 4.79
CA ALA A 95 16.00 1.45 4.53
C ALA A 95 16.18 0.51 5.74
N GLU A 96 16.09 1.03 6.97
CA GLU A 96 16.20 0.24 8.20
C GLU A 96 14.83 -0.32 8.61
N THR A 97 13.80 0.51 8.66
CA THR A 97 12.46 0.08 9.09
C THR A 97 11.76 -0.83 8.09
N VAL A 98 12.08 -0.70 6.79
CA VAL A 98 11.54 -1.60 5.75
C VAL A 98 11.97 -3.05 5.96
N LEU A 99 13.15 -3.28 6.56
CA LEU A 99 13.66 -4.62 6.87
C LEU A 99 12.95 -5.26 8.07
N GLU A 100 12.28 -4.47 8.91
CA GLU A 100 11.47 -4.95 10.04
C GLU A 100 9.99 -5.06 9.67
N TYR A 101 9.60 -4.54 8.50
CA TYR A 101 8.21 -4.48 8.07
C TYR A 101 7.63 -5.89 7.77
N PRO A 102 6.37 -6.18 8.11
CA PRO A 102 5.76 -7.50 7.85
C PRO A 102 5.74 -7.85 6.34
N PRO A 103 6.30 -9.01 5.93
CA PRO A 103 6.27 -9.43 4.53
C PRO A 103 4.84 -9.76 4.10
N TYR A 104 4.46 -9.32 2.90
CA TYR A 104 3.19 -9.64 2.29
C TYR A 104 3.34 -10.91 1.43
N SER A 105 2.53 -11.92 1.71
CA SER A 105 2.39 -13.11 0.87
C SER A 105 1.00 -13.11 0.27
N GLU A 106 0.94 -13.17 -1.07
CA GLU A 106 -0.20 -12.89 -1.96
C GLU A 106 -1.49 -13.68 -1.72
N ILE A 107 -1.53 -14.53 -0.69
CA ILE A 107 -2.54 -15.55 -0.49
C ILE A 107 -3.70 -15.00 0.35
N GLN A 108 -3.45 -14.24 1.43
CA GLN A 108 -4.50 -13.66 2.29
C GLN A 108 -4.04 -12.41 3.06
N ILE A 109 -4.87 -11.37 3.06
CA ILE A 109 -4.73 -10.21 3.96
C ILE A 109 -5.61 -10.49 5.17
N THR A 110 -4.99 -10.84 6.30
CA THR A 110 -5.68 -11.11 7.56
C THR A 110 -5.69 -9.87 8.45
N ARG A 111 -6.66 -9.78 9.37
CA ARG A 111 -6.71 -8.68 10.35
C ARG A 111 -5.40 -8.59 11.15
N ASP A 112 -4.85 -9.73 11.60
CA ASP A 112 -3.57 -9.79 12.32
C ASP A 112 -2.42 -9.20 11.50
N TYR A 113 -2.38 -9.46 10.19
CA TYR A 113 -1.37 -8.88 9.31
C TYR A 113 -1.55 -7.36 9.18
N GLU A 114 -2.78 -6.89 8.99
CA GLU A 114 -3.08 -5.46 8.88
C GLU A 114 -2.74 -4.72 10.18
N GLU A 115 -2.97 -5.33 11.34
CA GLU A 115 -2.56 -4.76 12.63
C GLU A 115 -1.04 -4.69 12.81
N ALA A 116 -0.32 -5.75 12.43
CA ALA A 116 1.14 -5.78 12.47
C ALA A 116 1.74 -4.72 11.54
N MET A 117 1.15 -4.58 10.34
CA MET A 117 1.48 -3.58 9.34
C MET A 117 1.27 -2.15 9.87
N LEU A 118 0.10 -1.83 10.45
CA LEU A 118 -0.15 -0.52 11.06
C LEU A 118 0.82 -0.22 12.21
N ARG A 119 1.09 -1.21 13.07
CA ARG A 119 2.07 -1.06 14.16
C ARG A 119 3.46 -0.73 13.63
N ALA A 120 3.91 -1.36 12.55
CA ALA A 120 5.20 -1.08 11.93
C ALA A 120 5.28 0.35 11.34
N LEU A 121 4.14 0.92 10.95
CA LEU A 121 4.02 2.33 10.52
C LEU A 121 3.88 3.31 11.70
N GLY A 122 3.87 2.83 12.95
CA GLY A 122 3.60 3.65 14.14
C GLY A 122 2.14 4.09 14.26
N LEU A 123 1.21 3.40 13.59
CA LEU A 123 -0.22 3.67 13.58
C LEU A 123 -0.98 2.69 14.48
N SER A 124 -2.12 3.13 15.00
CA SER A 124 -3.05 2.29 15.75
C SER A 124 -4.12 1.70 14.82
N ALA A 125 -4.45 0.43 14.99
CA ALA A 125 -5.67 -0.12 14.43
C ALA A 125 -6.90 0.53 15.09
N GLY A 126 -7.86 0.97 14.28
CA GLY A 126 -9.19 1.36 14.75
C GLY A 126 -10.00 0.15 15.22
N THR A 127 -11.25 0.36 15.59
CA THR A 127 -12.19 -0.75 15.79
C THR A 127 -12.49 -1.44 14.47
N ASP A 128 -12.91 -2.71 14.54
CA ASP A 128 -13.25 -3.49 13.34
C ASP A 128 -14.24 -2.79 12.39
N GLU A 129 -15.20 -2.04 12.95
CA GLU A 129 -16.21 -1.29 12.19
C GLU A 129 -15.63 -0.09 11.42
N GLN A 130 -14.61 0.56 11.96
CA GLN A 130 -14.04 1.80 11.42
C GLN A 130 -12.66 1.58 10.80
N PHE A 131 -12.21 0.33 10.71
CA PHE A 131 -10.83 0.00 10.35
C PHE A 131 -10.41 0.66 9.03
N TYR A 132 -11.24 0.55 7.99
CA TYR A 132 -10.98 1.14 6.66
C TYR A 132 -11.52 2.56 6.47
N GLU A 133 -12.10 3.16 7.52
CA GLU A 133 -12.58 4.55 7.51
C GLU A 133 -11.50 5.53 8.00
N GLN A 134 -10.38 5.00 8.49
CA GLN A 134 -9.25 5.79 8.98
C GLN A 134 -8.49 6.51 7.84
N ASN A 135 -7.81 7.60 8.20
CA ASN A 135 -6.98 8.38 7.26
C ASN A 135 -5.87 7.57 6.58
N SER A 136 -5.39 6.49 7.19
CA SER A 136 -4.43 5.57 6.56
C SER A 136 -4.98 4.89 5.30
N TYR A 137 -6.30 4.89 5.10
CA TYR A 137 -6.99 4.29 3.96
C TYR A 137 -7.65 5.32 3.03
N ASP A 138 -7.44 6.62 3.24
CA ASP A 138 -8.01 7.68 2.39
C ASP A 138 -7.22 7.80 1.07
N ALA A 139 -7.69 7.10 0.04
CA ALA A 139 -7.17 7.22 -1.32
C ALA A 139 -7.28 8.66 -1.88
N GLY A 140 -8.29 9.43 -1.48
CA GLY A 140 -8.42 10.81 -1.91
C GLY A 140 -7.28 11.69 -1.38
N ALA A 141 -6.80 11.43 -0.16
CA ALA A 141 -5.62 12.13 0.37
C ALA A 141 -4.34 11.76 -0.40
N PHE A 142 -4.22 10.51 -0.85
CA PHE A 142 -3.12 10.04 -1.69
C PHE A 142 -3.08 10.78 -3.04
N TYR A 143 -4.20 10.85 -3.76
CA TYR A 143 -4.27 11.49 -5.08
C TYR A 143 -4.28 13.03 -5.04
N ARG A 144 -4.74 13.66 -3.95
CA ARG A 144 -4.72 15.13 -3.81
C ARG A 144 -3.35 15.71 -3.46
N ARG A 145 -2.43 14.91 -2.91
CA ARG A 145 -1.13 15.39 -2.40
C ARG A 145 -0.04 15.58 -3.46
N GLY A 146 -0.31 15.25 -4.73
CA GLY A 146 0.60 15.43 -5.87
C GLY A 146 0.22 16.59 -6.80
N ARG A 147 -0.40 17.67 -6.29
CA ARG A 147 -0.67 18.91 -7.05
C ARG A 147 0.14 20.08 -6.51
#